data_AF-A0A0Q7B5Z8-F1
#
_entry.id   AF-A0A0Q7B5Z8-F1
#
_cell.length_a   1.000
_cell.length_b   1.000
_cell.length_c   1.000
_cell.angle_alpha   90.00
_cell.angle_beta   90.00
_cell.angle_gamma   90.00
#
_symmetry.space_group_name_H-M   'P 1'
#
loop_
_entity.id
_entity.type
_entity.pdbx_description
1 polymer ?
#
loop_
_entity_poly.entity_id
_entity_poly.type
_entity_poly.pdbx_seq_one_letter_code
_entity_poly.pdbx_strand_id
1 'polypeptide(L)'
;MRRTPPVAVQLQAQPAVQGLVALIATLACGGPAAAAIGHQPLAWPLMLAAPLAAVWAWRAASVLPRRLRWDGQAWWLAEPGRSDEAEVQLAVLIDLDTWLLLRASPGPRWLPLSRRQQRAQWTALRATLFSAPQAPQ
;
A
#
# COMPACT_ATOMS: atom_id res chain seq x y z
N MET A 1 8.70 -28.24 17.54
CA MET A 1 8.34 -27.28 16.47
C MET A 1 7.54 -26.15 17.10
N ARG A 2 8.10 -24.93 17.19
CA ARG A 2 7.40 -23.76 17.76
C ARG A 2 6.34 -23.32 16.75
N ARG A 3 5.05 -23.46 17.09
CA ARG A 3 3.96 -22.88 16.30
C ARG A 3 4.03 -21.36 16.46
N THR A 4 4.31 -20.65 15.37
CA THR A 4 4.14 -19.19 15.31
C THR A 4 2.69 -18.87 15.65
N PRO A 5 2.41 -17.92 16.56
CA PRO A 5 1.03 -17.60 16.93
C PRO A 5 0.24 -17.12 15.70
N PRO A 6 -1.07 -17.35 15.66
CA PRO A 6 -1.90 -16.85 14.57
C PRO A 6 -1.83 -15.32 14.54
N VAL A 7 -1.33 -14.77 13.43
CA VAL A 7 -1.23 -13.31 13.22
C VAL A 7 -2.32 -12.92 12.24
N ALA A 8 -3.17 -11.96 12.61
CA ALA A 8 -4.25 -11.49 11.74
C ALA A 8 -4.22 -9.96 11.66
N VAL A 9 -3.65 -9.44 10.58
CA VAL A 9 -3.53 -8.01 10.33
C VAL A 9 -4.60 -7.53 9.35
N GLN A 10 -5.10 -6.33 9.60
CA GLN A 10 -6.02 -5.65 8.70
C GLN A 10 -5.27 -4.60 7.90
N LEU A 11 -5.30 -4.73 6.58
CA LEU A 11 -4.91 -3.64 5.69
C LEU A 11 -6.03 -2.61 5.70
N GLN A 12 -5.65 -1.36 5.89
CA GLN A 12 -6.54 -0.21 5.84
C GLN A 12 -5.88 0.87 4.98
N ALA A 13 -6.68 1.81 4.49
CA ALA A 13 -6.16 2.98 3.79
C ALA A 13 -5.12 3.71 4.67
N GLN A 14 -4.00 4.08 4.07
CA GLN A 14 -2.91 4.78 4.75
C GLN A 14 -2.86 6.23 4.26
N PRO A 15 -3.43 7.19 5.01
CA PRO A 15 -3.53 8.58 4.55
C PRO A 15 -2.16 9.24 4.31
N ALA A 16 -1.11 8.78 4.99
CA ALA A 16 0.25 9.25 4.76
C ALA A 16 0.75 8.86 3.35
N VAL A 17 0.50 7.63 2.91
CA VAL A 17 0.85 7.17 1.56
C VAL A 17 0.00 7.89 0.52
N GLN A 18 -1.31 8.04 0.77
CA GLN A 18 -2.20 8.79 -0.13
C GLN A 18 -1.76 10.24 -0.27
N GLY A 19 -1.38 10.89 0.84
CA GLY A 19 -0.86 12.24 0.85
C GLY A 19 0.46 12.37 0.09
N LEU A 20 1.38 11.41 0.25
CA LEU A 20 2.64 11.39 -0.49
C LEU A 20 2.41 11.22 -2.00
N VAL A 21 1.54 10.28 -2.41
CA VAL A 21 1.21 10.07 -3.82
C VAL A 21 0.49 11.28 -4.41
N ALA A 22 -0.43 11.89 -3.67
CA ALA A 22 -1.10 13.12 -4.07
C ALA A 22 -0.12 14.30 -4.20
N LEU A 23 0.85 14.44 -3.28
CA LEU A 23 1.89 15.45 -3.34
C LEU A 23 2.78 15.27 -4.57
N ILE A 24 3.23 14.03 -4.84
CA ILE A 24 4.04 13.71 -6.02
C ILE A 24 3.26 14.06 -7.30
N ALA A 25 1.99 13.68 -7.39
CA ALA A 25 1.13 14.00 -8.53
C ALA A 25 0.94 15.52 -8.69
N THR A 26 0.74 16.24 -7.58
CA THR A 26 0.61 17.71 -7.57
C THR A 26 1.88 18.37 -8.11
N LEU A 27 3.06 17.94 -7.64
CA LEU A 27 4.35 18.50 -8.09
C LEU A 27 4.61 18.16 -9.56
N ALA A 28 4.31 16.93 -9.99
CA ALA A 28 4.49 16.48 -11.37
C ALA A 28 3.60 17.26 -12.36
N CYS A 29 2.39 17.66 -11.97
CA CYS A 29 1.51 18.48 -12.79
C CYS A 29 1.78 19.99 -12.63
N GLY A 30 2.08 20.44 -11.42
CA GLY A 30 2.23 21.86 -11.08
C GLY A 30 3.49 22.50 -11.67
N GLY A 31 4.61 21.77 -11.68
CA GLY A 31 5.86 22.27 -12.27
C GLY A 31 5.72 22.63 -13.76
N PRO A 32 5.25 21.70 -14.62
CA PRO A 32 4.99 21.99 -16.03
C PRO A 32 3.93 23.08 -16.24
N ALA A 33 2.87 23.11 -15.44
CA ALA A 33 1.83 24.14 -15.52
C ALA A 33 2.41 25.55 -15.24
N ALA A 34 3.23 25.68 -14.19
CA ALA A 34 3.90 26.93 -13.87
C ALA A 34 4.88 27.37 -14.98
N ALA A 35 5.65 26.43 -15.53
CA ALA A 35 6.55 26.70 -16.65
C ALA A 35 5.79 27.17 -17.91
N ALA A 36 4.65 26.55 -18.22
CA ALA A 36 3.82 26.92 -19.36
C ALA A 36 3.25 28.34 -19.24
N ILE A 37 2.78 28.73 -18.05
CA ILE A 37 2.25 30.08 -17.79
C ILE A 37 3.33 31.14 -17.96
N GLY A 38 4.58 30.84 -17.58
CA GLY A 38 5.72 31.73 -17.80
C GLY A 38 6.00 32.03 -19.28
N HIS A 39 5.61 31.13 -20.19
CA HIS A 39 5.78 31.32 -21.65
C HIS A 39 4.50 31.84 -22.33
N GLN A 40 3.32 31.40 -21.88
CA GLN A 40 2.03 31.80 -22.42
C GLN A 40 1.02 32.10 -21.29
N PRO A 41 0.67 33.38 -21.04
CA PRO A 41 -0.23 33.77 -19.95
C PRO A 41 -1.64 33.16 -20.06
N LEU A 42 -2.10 32.86 -21.28
CA LEU A 42 -3.37 32.19 -21.55
C LEU A 42 -3.41 30.73 -21.05
N ALA A 43 -2.28 30.15 -20.66
CA ALA A 43 -2.18 28.79 -20.13
C ALA A 43 -2.56 28.66 -18.64
N TRP A 44 -3.04 29.73 -18.00
CA TRP A 44 -3.48 29.72 -16.59
C TRP A 44 -4.44 28.57 -16.22
N PRO A 45 -5.34 28.06 -17.09
CA PRO A 45 -6.21 26.94 -16.72
C PRO A 45 -5.44 25.66 -16.37
N LEU A 46 -4.19 25.50 -16.83
CA LEU A 46 -3.34 24.37 -16.47
C LEU A 46 -3.06 24.28 -14.97
N MET A 47 -3.19 25.39 -14.22
CA MET A 47 -3.09 25.35 -12.75
C MET A 47 -4.14 24.45 -12.12
N LEU A 48 -5.29 24.24 -12.78
CA LEU A 48 -6.35 23.33 -12.30
C LEU A 48 -5.93 21.86 -12.40
N ALA A 49 -4.93 21.52 -13.23
CA ALA A 49 -4.43 20.15 -13.33
C ALA A 49 -3.81 19.67 -12.02
N ALA A 50 -3.18 20.56 -11.24
CA ALA A 50 -2.56 20.21 -9.96
C ALA A 50 -3.56 19.72 -8.90
N PRO A 51 -4.63 20.47 -8.53
CA PRO A 51 -5.62 19.98 -7.58
C PRO A 51 -6.43 18.79 -8.12
N LEU A 52 -6.71 18.74 -9.43
CA LEU A 52 -7.38 17.60 -10.05
C LEU A 52 -6.53 16.32 -9.94
N ALA A 53 -5.23 16.42 -10.24
CA ALA A 53 -4.29 15.32 -10.09
C ALA A 53 -4.15 14.90 -8.62
N ALA A 54 -4.10 15.85 -7.68
CA ALA A 54 -4.06 15.56 -6.24
C ALA A 54 -5.26 14.73 -5.78
N VAL A 55 -6.47 15.16 -6.13
CA VAL A 55 -7.71 14.46 -5.76
C VAL A 55 -7.78 13.09 -6.43
N TRP A 56 -7.43 13.01 -7.72
CA TRP A 56 -7.42 11.75 -8.45
C TRP A 56 -6.42 10.76 -7.84
N ALA A 57 -5.19 11.21 -7.60
CA ALA A 57 -4.11 10.42 -7.01
C ALA A 57 -4.45 9.95 -5.59
N TRP A 58 -5.07 10.81 -4.77
CA TRP A 58 -5.54 10.44 -3.43
C TRP A 58 -6.54 9.27 -3.48
N ARG A 59 -7.51 9.33 -4.42
CA ARG A 59 -8.51 8.28 -4.61
C ARG A 59 -7.89 7.02 -5.20
N ALA A 60 -6.99 7.15 -6.19
CA ALA A 60 -6.31 6.02 -6.80
C ALA A 60 -5.38 5.28 -5.82
N ALA A 61 -4.74 6.01 -4.89
CA ALA A 61 -3.90 5.44 -3.84
C ALA A 61 -4.70 4.85 -2.66
N SER A 62 -6.03 4.97 -2.67
CA SER A 62 -6.87 4.37 -1.62
C SER A 62 -6.87 2.84 -1.75
N VAL A 63 -6.29 2.16 -0.75
CA VAL A 63 -6.27 0.70 -0.68
C VAL A 63 -7.55 0.21 -0.04
N LEU A 64 -8.25 -0.72 -0.69
CA LEU A 64 -9.43 -1.35 -0.10
C LEU A 64 -9.04 -2.19 1.13
N PRO A 65 -9.88 -2.19 2.18
CA PRO A 65 -9.59 -2.96 3.37
C PRO A 65 -9.52 -4.45 3.05
N ARG A 66 -8.43 -5.10 3.46
CA ARG A 66 -8.17 -6.54 3.26
C ARG A 66 -7.71 -7.13 4.58
N ARG A 67 -8.03 -8.40 4.84
CA ARG A 67 -7.54 -9.09 6.03
C ARG A 67 -6.48 -10.09 5.61
N LEU A 68 -5.29 -9.98 6.19
CA LEU A 68 -4.20 -10.92 6.00
C LEU A 68 -4.03 -11.73 7.28
N ARG A 69 -4.10 -13.05 7.17
CA ARG A 69 -4.03 -13.98 8.30
C ARG A 69 -2.96 -15.02 8.06
N TRP A 70 -2.15 -15.29 9.06
CA TRP A 70 -1.25 -16.44 9.13
C TRP A 70 -1.89 -17.50 10.03
N ASP A 71 -2.02 -18.72 9.54
CA ASP A 71 -2.60 -19.84 10.29
C ASP A 71 -1.55 -20.74 10.99
N GLY A 72 -0.26 -20.47 10.75
CA GLY A 72 0.84 -21.33 11.22
C GLY A 72 1.59 -22.04 10.08
N GLN A 73 0.98 -22.17 8.91
CA GLN A 73 1.52 -22.87 7.74
C GLN A 73 1.48 -22.02 6.46
N ALA A 74 0.39 -21.29 6.23
CA ALA A 74 0.16 -20.52 5.02
C ALA A 74 -0.43 -19.12 5.32
N TRP A 75 -0.26 -18.22 4.36
CA TRP A 75 -0.89 -16.90 4.41
C TRP A 75 -2.24 -16.96 3.70
N TRP A 76 -3.25 -16.39 4.35
CA TRP A 76 -4.61 -16.29 3.86
C TRP A 76 -4.99 -14.82 3.71
N LEU A 77 -5.53 -14.45 2.56
CA LEU A 77 -5.97 -13.10 2.24
C LEU A 77 -7.47 -13.08 1.99
N ALA A 78 -8.22 -12.37 2.83
CA ALA A 78 -9.63 -12.08 2.60
C ALA A 78 -9.76 -10.83 1.71
N GLU A 79 -10.45 -10.99 0.57
CA GLU A 79 -10.75 -9.88 -0.33
C GLU A 79 -11.99 -9.09 0.14
N PRO A 80 -12.01 -7.76 -0.04
CA PRO A 80 -13.18 -6.95 0.25
C PRO A 80 -14.36 -7.41 -0.60
N GLY A 81 -15.50 -7.70 0.03
CA GLY A 81 -16.72 -8.13 -0.65
C GLY A 81 -16.76 -9.62 -1.03
N ARG A 82 -15.76 -10.41 -0.66
CA ARG A 82 -15.78 -11.88 -0.76
C ARG A 82 -15.67 -12.50 0.62
N SER A 83 -16.49 -13.51 0.88
CA SER A 83 -16.45 -14.32 2.10
C SER A 83 -15.26 -15.28 2.11
N ASP A 84 -14.71 -15.61 0.94
CA ASP A 84 -13.62 -16.57 0.81
C ASP A 84 -12.26 -15.94 1.10
N GLU A 85 -11.50 -16.62 1.95
CA GLU A 85 -10.07 -16.36 2.13
C GLU A 85 -9.29 -17.15 1.07
N ALA A 86 -8.41 -16.48 0.34
CA ALA A 86 -7.53 -17.13 -0.63
C ALA A 86 -6.15 -17.37 -0.01
N GLU A 87 -5.61 -18.57 -0.19
CA GLU A 87 -4.20 -18.82 0.12
C GLU A 87 -3.31 -17.98 -0.80
N VAL A 88 -2.34 -17.29 -0.22
CA VAL A 88 -1.38 -16.45 -0.91
C VAL A 88 0.04 -16.71 -0.43
N GLN A 89 1.01 -16.43 -1.29
CA GLN A 89 2.41 -16.31 -0.90
C GLN A 89 2.79 -14.85 -0.84
N LEU A 90 3.57 -14.46 0.16
CA LEU A 90 4.00 -13.09 0.34
C LEU A 90 5.48 -12.94 -0.01
N ALA A 91 5.79 -11.87 -0.75
CA ALA A 91 7.15 -11.38 -0.94
C ALA A 91 7.26 -9.99 -0.35
N VAL A 92 8.29 -9.76 0.48
CA VAL A 92 8.63 -8.43 1.00
C VAL A 92 9.41 -7.69 -0.08
N LEU A 93 8.87 -6.59 -0.59
CA LEU A 93 9.52 -5.79 -1.62
C LEU A 93 10.21 -4.56 -1.06
N ILE A 94 9.64 -3.93 -0.04
CA ILE A 94 10.24 -2.80 0.65
C ILE A 94 10.04 -2.97 2.15
N ASP A 95 11.12 -2.79 2.92
CA ASP A 95 11.08 -2.72 4.39
C ASP A 95 11.74 -1.42 4.87
N LEU A 96 10.93 -0.54 5.50
CA LEU A 96 11.35 0.73 6.09
C LEU A 96 11.16 0.75 7.61
N ASP A 97 11.21 -0.42 8.27
CA ASP A 97 11.00 -0.68 9.71
C ASP A 97 9.60 -0.37 10.26
N THR A 98 9.10 0.83 9.98
CA THR A 98 7.77 1.32 10.36
C THR A 98 6.72 1.09 9.27
N TRP A 99 7.16 0.73 8.07
CA TRP A 99 6.34 0.52 6.90
C TRP A 99 6.90 -0.62 6.05
N LEU A 100 6.00 -1.44 5.50
CA LEU A 100 6.34 -2.58 4.64
C LEU A 100 5.48 -2.52 3.38
N LEU A 101 6.08 -2.86 2.24
CA LEU A 101 5.36 -3.16 1.02
C LEU A 101 5.49 -4.64 0.70
N LEU A 102 4.36 -5.36 0.71
CA LEU A 102 4.31 -6.76 0.34
C LEU A 102 3.65 -6.95 -1.02
N ARG A 103 4.10 -7.96 -1.77
CA ARG A 103 3.41 -8.51 -2.94
C ARG A 103 2.81 -9.86 -2.58
N ALA A 104 1.51 -10.01 -2.80
CA ALA A 104 0.81 -11.29 -2.62
C ALA A 104 0.60 -11.99 -3.96
N SER A 105 1.00 -13.26 -4.05
CA SER A 105 0.83 -14.16 -5.19
C SER A 105 -0.19 -15.26 -4.83
N PRO A 106 -1.04 -15.77 -5.76
CA PRO A 106 -1.10 -15.41 -7.17
C PRO A 106 -1.69 -14.02 -7.43
N GLY A 107 -1.11 -13.29 -8.38
CA GLY A 107 -1.56 -11.97 -8.87
C GLY A 107 -0.68 -10.78 -8.47
N PRO A 108 -0.84 -9.60 -9.11
CA PRO A 108 -0.09 -8.39 -8.77
C PRO A 108 -0.77 -7.62 -7.62
N ARG A 109 -0.90 -8.25 -6.43
CA ARG A 109 -1.57 -7.63 -5.28
C ARG A 109 -0.55 -6.96 -4.37
N TRP A 110 -0.60 -5.63 -4.32
CA TRP A 110 0.25 -4.81 -3.46
C TRP A 110 -0.43 -4.56 -2.12
N LEU A 111 0.30 -4.82 -1.05
CA LEU A 111 -0.19 -4.83 0.33
C LEU A 111 0.72 -3.94 1.19
N PRO A 112 0.44 -2.61 1.25
CA PRO A 112 1.17 -1.72 2.14
C PRO A 112 0.71 -1.95 3.58
N LEU A 113 1.66 -2.04 4.50
CA LEU A 113 1.43 -2.27 5.92
C LEU A 113 2.18 -1.22 6.73
N SER A 114 1.55 -0.71 7.78
CA SER A 114 2.16 0.29 8.65
C SER A 114 2.18 -0.19 10.11
N ARG A 115 3.31 0.03 10.78
CA ARG A 115 3.47 -0.24 12.21
C ARG A 115 2.44 0.51 13.04
N ARG A 116 2.04 1.72 12.62
CA ARG A 116 1.06 2.53 13.34
C ARG A 116 -0.32 1.86 13.41
N GLN A 117 -0.75 1.22 12.32
CA GLN A 117 -2.04 0.53 12.26
C GLN A 117 -2.00 -0.85 12.95
N GLN A 118 -0.83 -1.49 13.00
CA GLN A 118 -0.67 -2.87 13.48
C GLN A 118 0.30 -2.99 14.67
N ARG A 119 0.35 -1.98 15.56
CA ARG A 119 1.37 -1.88 16.63
C ARG A 119 1.53 -3.15 17.45
N ALA A 120 0.41 -3.74 17.90
CA ALA A 120 0.41 -4.91 18.78
C ALA A 120 0.98 -6.17 18.11
N GLN A 121 0.80 -6.29 16.78
CA GLN A 121 1.15 -7.49 16.03
C GLN A 121 2.39 -7.29 15.15
N TRP A 122 2.95 -6.08 15.09
CA TRP A 122 4.02 -5.71 14.15
C TRP A 122 5.26 -6.59 14.25
N THR A 123 5.77 -6.80 15.47
CA THR A 123 6.96 -7.62 15.69
C THR A 123 6.71 -9.08 15.33
N ALA A 124 5.54 -9.61 15.72
CA ALA A 124 5.14 -10.97 15.38
C ALA A 124 4.96 -11.14 13.87
N LEU A 125 4.34 -10.16 13.20
CA LEU A 125 4.15 -10.13 11.76
C LEU A 125 5.49 -10.18 11.01
N ARG A 126 6.45 -9.31 11.36
CA ARG A 126 7.78 -9.31 10.75
C ARG A 126 8.49 -10.63 10.97
N ALA A 127 8.49 -11.13 12.22
CA ALA A 127 9.10 -12.43 12.52
C ALA A 127 8.49 -13.56 11.67
N THR A 128 7.16 -13.57 11.51
CA THR A 128 6.47 -14.54 10.64
C THR A 128 6.82 -14.34 9.17
N LEU A 129 6.89 -13.11 8.65
CA LEU A 129 7.23 -12.83 7.24
C LEU A 129 8.65 -13.30 6.86
N PHE A 130 9.60 -13.23 7.79
CA PHE A 130 10.98 -13.67 7.58
C PHE A 130 11.21 -15.15 7.92
N SER A 131 10.28 -15.82 8.61
CA SER A 131 10.37 -17.25 8.93
C SER A 131 9.47 -18.13 8.07
N ALA A 132 8.41 -17.57 7.50
CA ALA A 132 7.51 -18.29 6.61
C ALA A 132 8.14 -18.52 5.23
N PRO A 133 7.71 -19.58 4.50
CA PRO A 133 8.11 -19.79 3.12
C PRO A 133 7.77 -18.55 2.27
N GLN A 134 8.78 -17.99 1.60
CA GLN A 134 8.61 -16.83 0.73
C GLN A 134 8.22 -17.28 -0.68
N ALA A 135 7.45 -16.44 -1.38
CA ALA A 135 7.25 -16.64 -2.82
C ALA A 135 8.61 -16.58 -3.53
N PRO A 136 8.88 -17.43 -4.54
CA PRO A 136 10.03 -17.23 -5.41
C PRO A 136 9.95 -15.82 -6.03
N GLN A 137 11.06 -15.08 -5.96
CA GLN A 137 11.14 -13.66 -6.32
C GLN A 137 10.84 -13.43 -7.80
#